data_AF-A0A921BAF1-F1
#
_entry.id   AF-A0A921BAF1-F1
#
_cell.length_a   1.000
_cell.length_b   1.000
_cell.length_c   1.000
_cell.angle_alpha   90.00
_cell.angle_beta   90.00
_cell.angle_gamma   90.00
#
_symmetry.space_group_name_H-M   'P 1'
#
loop_
_entity.id
_entity.type
_entity.pdbx_description
1 polymer ?
#
loop_
_entity_poly.entity_id
_entity_poly.type
_entity_poly.pdbx_seq_one_letter_code
_entity_poly.pdbx_strand_id
1 'polypeptide(L)' 'MHFWLKEKKGNFLVGVRAPISKPQGAEKLCIKFSGGGRAAAAGINNLAPEEVDRFIDAFDLQFTI' A
#
# COMPACT_ATOMS: atom_id res chain seq x y z
N MET A 1 9.67 8.06 0.23
CA MET A 1 8.58 7.08 0.38
C MET A 1 8.58 6.21 -0.86
N HIS A 2 8.38 4.90 -0.75
CA HIS A 2 8.22 4.07 -1.95
C HIS A 2 7.23 2.94 -1.69
N PHE A 3 6.61 2.45 -2.77
CA PHE A 3 5.87 1.19 -2.76
C PHE A 3 6.37 0.30 -3.90
N TRP A 4 6.00 -0.97 -3.87
CA TRP A 4 6.23 -1.92 -4.95
C TRP A 4 5.01 -2.82 -5.12
N LEU A 5 4.75 -3.21 -6.36
CA LEU A 5 3.69 -4.13 -6.76
C LEU A 5 4.36 -5.37 -7.37
N LYS A 6 3.88 -6.56 -7.02
CA LYS A 6 4.35 -7.82 -7.61
C LYS A 6 3.17 -8.73 -7.89
N GLU A 7 2.99 -9.10 -9.14
CA GLU A 7 1.96 -10.07 -9.51
C GLU A 7 2.27 -11.46 -8.96
N LYS A 8 1.26 -12.14 -8.43
CA LYS A 8 1.30 -13.51 -7.93
C LYS A 8 -0.03 -14.21 -8.18
N LYS A 9 -0.03 -15.11 -9.17
CA LYS A 9 -1.14 -16.03 -9.49
C LYS A 9 -2.50 -15.32 -9.61
N GLY A 10 -2.56 -14.19 -10.32
CA GLY A 10 -3.79 -13.43 -10.57
C GLY A 10 -4.12 -12.34 -9.54
N ASN A 11 -3.37 -12.25 -8.44
CA ASN A 11 -3.45 -11.15 -7.48
C ASN A 11 -2.13 -10.38 -7.44
N PHE A 12 -2.15 -9.16 -6.90
CA PHE A 12 -0.95 -8.36 -6.67
C PHE A 12 -0.57 -8.35 -5.19
N LEU A 13 0.72 -8.58 -4.94
CA LEU A 13 1.38 -8.28 -3.68
C LEU A 13 1.82 -6.83 -3.70
N VAL A 14 1.46 -6.09 -2.67
CA VAL A 14 1.87 -4.70 -2.51
C VAL A 14 2.71 -4.58 -1.26
N GLY A 15 3.85 -3.92 -1.35
CA GLY A 15 4.62 -3.50 -0.17
C GLY A 15 4.78 -2.00 -0.16
N VAL A 16 4.38 -1.36 0.92
CA VAL A 16 4.38 0.09 1.09
C VAL A 16 5.35 0.47 2.21
N ARG A 17 6.24 1.42 1.95
CA ARG A 17 7.13 2.00 2.96
C ARG A 17 6.94 3.49 3.06
N ALA A 18 6.48 3.92 4.23
CA ALA A 18 6.30 5.33 4.59
C ALA A 18 7.67 6.06 4.58
N PRO A 19 7.69 7.39 4.37
CA PRO A 19 8.91 8.17 4.42
C PRO A 19 9.51 8.20 5.83
N ILE A 20 10.84 8.31 5.94
CA ILE A 20 11.55 8.39 7.23
C ILE A 20 11.05 9.57 8.08
N SER A 21 10.70 10.70 7.46
CA SER A 21 10.20 11.89 8.16
C SER A 21 8.81 11.70 8.78
N LYS A 22 7.98 10.79 8.25
CA LYS A 22 6.65 10.43 8.77
C LYS A 22 6.48 8.91 8.64
N PRO A 23 7.01 8.11 9.60
CA PRO A 23 6.98 6.65 9.54
C PRO A 23 5.59 6.08 9.93
N GLN A 24 4.54 6.70 9.40
CA GLN A 24 3.15 6.44 9.74
C GLN A 24 2.26 6.70 8.51
N GLY A 25 1.19 5.91 8.37
CA GLY A 25 0.23 6.02 7.26
C GLY A 25 0.21 4.81 6.32
N ALA A 26 1.29 4.01 6.26
CA ALA A 26 1.33 2.81 5.41
C ALA A 26 0.28 1.77 5.84
N GLU A 27 0.16 1.54 7.16
CA GLU A 27 -0.86 0.64 7.74
C GLU A 27 -2.29 1.08 7.38
N LYS A 28 -2.60 2.38 7.52
CA LYS A 28 -3.94 2.91 7.25
C LYS A 28 -4.36 2.70 5.81
N LEU A 29 -3.43 2.83 4.88
CA LEU A 29 -3.66 2.55 3.48
C LEU A 29 -3.88 1.06 3.26
N CYS A 30 -2.96 0.20 3.73
CA CYS A 30 -3.06 -1.25 3.51
C CYS A 30 -4.32 -1.87 4.14
N ILE A 31 -4.77 -1.41 5.31
CA ILE A 31 -6.00 -1.89 5.95
C ILE A 31 -7.24 -1.72 5.05
N LYS A 32 -7.31 -0.65 4.24
CA LYS A 32 -8.43 -0.41 3.33
C LYS A 32 -8.55 -1.48 2.23
N PHE A 33 -7.43 -2.11 1.87
CA PHE A 33 -7.33 -3.08 0.79
C PHE A 33 -7.08 -4.50 1.32
N SER A 34 -7.58 -4.81 2.53
CA SER A 34 -7.38 -6.12 3.19
C SER A 34 -5.91 -6.52 3.38
N GLY A 35 -5.02 -5.52 3.43
CA GLY A 35 -3.64 -5.65 3.86
C GLY A 35 -3.47 -5.33 5.34
N GLY A 36 -2.22 -5.32 5.78
CA GLY A 36 -1.87 -5.02 7.16
C GLY A 36 -0.37 -4.87 7.34
N GLY A 37 0.03 -4.34 8.49
CA GLY A 37 1.44 -4.18 8.82
C GLY A 37 1.64 -3.14 9.91
N ARG A 38 2.81 -2.51 9.89
CA ARG A 38 3.17 -1.45 10.84
C ARG A 38 2.99 -0.07 10.22
N ALA A 39 2.85 0.94 11.07
CA ALA A 39 2.72 2.34 10.68
C ALA A 39 3.74 2.78 9.59
N ALA A 40 5.00 2.33 9.70
CA ALA A 40 6.08 2.67 8.77
C ALA A 40 6.17 1.76 7.54
N ALA A 41 5.65 0.53 7.63
CA ALA A 41 5.78 -0.49 6.60
C ALA A 41 4.60 -1.45 6.67
N ALA A 42 3.81 -1.49 5.61
CA ALA A 42 2.66 -2.36 5.49
C ALA A 42 2.62 -3.03 4.13
N GLY A 43 1.80 -4.06 4.00
CA GLY A 43 1.67 -4.77 2.75
C GLY A 43 0.28 -5.35 2.54
N ILE A 44 0.00 -5.68 1.29
CA ILE A 44 -1.23 -6.32 0.84
C ILE A 44 -0.82 -7.62 0.17
N ASN A 45 -1.39 -8.74 0.62
CA ASN A 45 -1.04 -10.05 0.09
C ASN A 45 -1.84 -10.43 -1.17
N ASN A 46 -3.09 -9.94 -1.25
CA ASN A 46 -4.01 -10.19 -2.34
C ASN A 46 -4.73 -8.89 -2.70
N LEU A 47 -4.12 -8.10 -3.59
CA LEU A 47 -4.78 -6.96 -4.23
C LEU A 47 -5.34 -7.41 -5.58
N ALA A 48 -6.63 -7.19 -5.81
CA ALA A 48 -7.21 -7.47 -7.12
C ALA A 48 -6.65 -6.50 -8.17
N PRO A 49 -6.45 -6.93 -9.44
CA PRO A 49 -5.96 -6.06 -10.51
C PRO A 49 -6.78 -4.77 -10.67
N GLU A 50 -8.10 -4.89 -10.53
CA GLU A 50 -9.06 -3.79 -10.60
C GLU A 50 -8.95 -2.78 -9.44
N GLU A 51 -8.33 -3.17 -8.34
CA GLU A 51 -8.11 -2.30 -7.17
C GLU A 51 -6.74 -1.63 -7.20
N VAL A 52 -5.87 -1.95 -8.17
CA VAL A 52 -4.53 -1.36 -8.30
C VAL A 52 -4.61 0.14 -8.54
N ASP A 53 -5.47 0.60 -9.45
CA ASP A 53 -5.62 2.02 -9.74
C ASP A 53 -6.15 2.79 -8.52
N ARG A 54 -7.18 2.24 -7.84
CA ARG A 54 -7.69 2.78 -6.57
C ARG A 54 -6.62 2.84 -5.48
N PHE A 55 -5.76 1.84 -5.42
CA PHE A 55 -4.66 1.80 -4.47
C PHE A 55 -3.66 2.93 -4.72
N ILE A 56 -3.31 3.18 -5.98
CA ILE A 56 -2.39 4.27 -6.37
C ILE A 56 -3.00 5.62 -6.02
N ASP A 57 -4.28 5.85 -6.34
CA ASP A 57 -4.99 7.10 -5.99
C ASP A 57 -5.03 7.32 -4.47
N ALA A 58 -5.36 6.28 -3.71
CA ALA A 58 -5.41 6.35 -2.26
C ALA A 58 -4.01 6.56 -1.65
N PHE A 59 -2.97 5.98 -2.25
CA PHE A 59 -1.58 6.19 -1.85
C PHE A 59 -1.16 7.64 -2.07
N ASP A 60 -1.44 8.20 -3.25
CA ASP A 60 -1.11 9.59 -3.55
C ASP A 60 -1.84 10.54 -2.59
N LEU A 61 -3.16 10.38 -2.43
CA LEU A 61 -3.96 11.16 -1.47
C LEU A 61 -3.43 11.09 -0.02
N GLN A 62 -2.90 9.93 0.39
CA GLN A 62 -2.43 9.73 1.78
C GLN A 62 -1.09 10.42 2.05
N PHE A 63 -0.24 10.56 1.03
CA PHE A 63 1.15 10.96 1.19
C PHE A 63 1.55 12.24 0.42
N THR A 64 0.66 12.80 -0.38
CA THR A 64 0.83 14.07 -1.10
C THR A 64 0.53 15.30 -0.21
N ILE A 65 0.99 15.28 1.07
CA ILE A 65 0.91 16.40 2.03
C ILE A 65 2.18 16.53 2.90
#